data_AF-A0A958TYR3-F1
#
_entry.id   AF-A0A958TYR3-F1
#
_cell.length_a   1.000
_cell.length_b   1.000
_cell.length_c   1.000
_cell.angle_alpha   90.00
_cell.angle_beta   90.00
_cell.angle_gamma   90.00
#
_symmetry.space_group_name_H-M   'P 1'
#
loop_
_entity.id
_entity.type
_entity.pdbx_description
1 polymer ?
#
loop_
_entity_poly.entity_id
_entity_poly.type
_entity_poly.pdbx_seq_one_letter_code
_entity_poly.pdbx_strand_id
1 'polypeptide(L)' 'MLWMFKRAGNENNNIIGSQFWQQNNKPIELWSTTVIKEKFNYTQQSCKSWFGYRALGMETQ' A
#
# COMPACT_ATOMS: atom_id res chain seq x y z
N MET A 1 17.38 -4.32 -11.27
CA MET A 1 16.02 -4.24 -10.70
C MET A 1 14.91 -4.41 -11.73
N LEU A 2 14.94 -3.72 -12.88
CA LEU A 2 13.91 -3.86 -13.94
C LEU A 2 13.62 -5.31 -14.40
N TRP A 3 14.64 -6.18 -14.33
CA TRP A 3 14.50 -7.60 -14.70
C TRP A 3 13.54 -8.39 -13.79
N MET A 4 13.42 -8.03 -12.51
CA MET A 4 12.52 -8.73 -11.57
C MET A 4 11.05 -8.41 -11.88
N PHE A 5 10.75 -7.15 -12.22
CA PHE A 5 9.40 -6.73 -12.65
C PHE A 5 8.99 -7.37 -13.97
N LYS A 6 9.93 -7.50 -14.91
CA LYS A 6 9.68 -8.17 -16.20
C LYS A 6 9.40 -9.66 -16.01
N ARG A 7 10.12 -10.32 -15.09
CA ARG A 7 9.87 -11.72 -14.73
C ARG A 7 8.50 -11.91 -14.07
N ALA A 8 8.16 -11.09 -13.08
CA ALA A 8 6.87 -11.16 -12.38
C ALA A 8 5.67 -10.80 -13.28
N GLY A 9 5.85 -9.87 -14.24
CA GLY A 9 4.84 -9.56 -15.25
C GLY A 9 4.61 -10.72 -16.23
N ASN A 10 5.68 -11.39 -16.66
CA ASN A 10 5.57 -12.56 -17.54
C ASN A 10 4.91 -13.77 -16.88
N GLU A 11 4.98 -13.91 -15.56
CA GLU A 11 4.34 -15.00 -14.82
C GLU A 11 2.81 -14.79 -14.67
N ASN A 12 2.29 -13.59 -15.00
CA ASN A 12 0.87 -13.28 -14.94
C ASN A 12 0.32 -12.96 -16.34
N ASN A 13 -0.46 -13.88 -16.91
CA ASN A 13 -1.04 -13.76 -18.26
C ASN A 13 -1.95 -12.53 -18.46
N ASN A 14 -2.42 -11.88 -17.39
CA ASN A 14 -3.24 -10.66 -17.47
C ASN A 14 -2.41 -9.36 -17.50
N ILE A 15 -1.07 -9.46 -17.54
CA ILE A 15 -0.16 -8.30 -17.51
C ILE A 15 0.68 -8.29 -18.80
N ILE A 16 0.65 -7.17 -19.54
CA ILE A 16 1.29 -7.05 -20.87
C ILE A 16 2.77 -6.62 -20.79
N GLY A 17 3.28 -6.31 -19.59
CA GLY A 17 4.64 -5.78 -19.43
C GLY A 17 5.20 -5.87 -18.02
N SER A 18 5.24 -4.75 -17.31
CA SER A 18 5.76 -4.68 -15.93
C SER A 18 4.71 -4.04 -15.04
N GLN A 19 4.48 -4.66 -13.89
CA GLN A 19 3.47 -4.22 -12.92
C GLN A 19 4.16 -3.91 -11.60
N PHE A 20 3.94 -2.69 -11.10
CA PHE A 20 4.42 -2.27 -9.78
C PHE A 20 3.46 -2.66 -8.65
N TRP A 21 2.16 -2.68 -8.94
CA TRP A 21 1.11 -2.97 -7.97
C TRP A 21 0.84 -4.48 -7.87
N GLN A 22 0.73 -5.02 -6.67
CA GLN A 22 0.33 -6.42 -6.48
C GLN A 22 -1.17 -6.57 -6.77
N GLN A 23 -1.53 -7.63 -7.51
CA GLN A 23 -2.93 -7.95 -7.84
C GLN A 23 -3.60 -8.86 -6.79
N ASN A 24 -2.85 -9.30 -5.78
CA ASN A 24 -3.29 -10.25 -4.75
C ASN A 24 -4.13 -9.59 -3.65
N ASN A 25 -5.08 -8.73 -4.01
CA ASN A 25 -5.90 -8.01 -3.04
C ASN A 25 -6.63 -9.01 -2.13
N LYS A 26 -6.20 -9.08 -0.87
CA LYS A 26 -6.84 -9.87 0.16
C LYS A 26 -7.90 -9.00 0.84
N PRO A 27 -9.20 -9.25 0.64
CA PRO A 27 -10.22 -8.50 1.36
C PRO A 27 -10.05 -8.75 2.86
N ILE A 28 -10.18 -7.68 3.64
CA ILE A 28 -10.16 -7.74 5.10
C ILE A 28 -11.61 -7.81 5.57
N GLU A 29 -11.93 -8.85 6.33
CA GLU A 29 -13.25 -9.02 6.92
C GLU A 29 -13.46 -8.06 8.10
N LEU A 30 -14.63 -7.42 8.13
CA LEU A 30 -15.04 -6.46 9.15
C LEU A 30 -16.18 -7.07 9.97
N TRP A 31 -15.83 -7.81 11.03
CA TRP A 31 -16.77 -8.56 11.85
C TRP A 31 -17.22 -7.82 13.13
N SER A 32 -16.61 -6.67 13.45
CA SER A 32 -16.97 -5.87 14.63
C SER A 32 -16.66 -4.39 14.45
N THR A 33 -17.48 -3.54 15.07
CA THR A 33 -17.30 -2.08 15.09
C THR A 33 -15.97 -1.66 15.71
N THR A 34 -15.41 -2.44 16.63
CA THR A 34 -14.09 -2.19 17.23
C THR A 34 -12.97 -2.32 16.20
N VAL A 35 -12.98 -3.40 15.41
CA VAL A 35 -11.96 -3.66 14.37
C VAL A 35 -12.01 -2.62 13.25
N ILE A 36 -13.22 -2.14 12.91
CA ILE A 36 -13.42 -1.06 11.94
C ILE A 36 -12.76 0.23 12.46
N LYS A 37 -12.99 0.58 13.73
CA LYS A 37 -12.42 1.78 14.35
C LYS A 37 -10.89 1.73 14.40
N GLU A 38 -10.32 0.58 14.75
CA GLU A 38 -8.85 0.39 14.75
C GLU A 38 -8.24 0.63 13.36
N LYS A 39 -8.82 0.05 12.32
CA LYS A 39 -8.33 0.21 10.94
C LYS A 39 -8.48 1.65 10.45
N PHE A 40 -9.62 2.28 10.75
CA PHE A 40 -9.85 3.69 10.43
C PHE A 40 -8.82 4.61 11.10
N ASN A 41 -8.57 4.40 12.39
CA ASN A 41 -7.58 5.17 13.14
C ASN A 41 -6.18 4.99 12.56
N TYR A 42 -5.78 3.76 12.20
CA TYR A 42 -4.49 3.48 11.58
C TYR A 42 -4.32 4.22 10.23
N THR A 43 -5.35 4.19 9.36
CA THR A 43 -5.33 4.93 8.08
C THR A 43 -5.27 6.44 8.27
N GLN A 44 -5.99 6.99 9.25
CA GLN A 44 -5.91 8.41 9.57
C GLN A 44 -4.54 8.79 10.15
N GLN A 45 -3.93 7.93 10.97
CA GLN A 45 -2.62 8.19 11.55
C GLN A 45 -1.53 8.19 10.47
N SER A 46 -1.52 7.22 9.56
CA SER A 46 -0.56 7.20 8.44
C SER A 46 -0.69 8.44 7.56
N CYS A 47 -1.93 8.87 7.29
CA CYS A 47 -2.24 10.07 6.55
C CYS A 47 -1.72 11.35 7.27
N LYS A 48 -2.09 11.53 8.54
CA LYS A 48 -1.66 12.67 9.37
C LYS A 48 -0.15 12.73 9.55
N SER A 49 0.49 11.58 9.75
CA SER A 49 1.95 11.43 9.81
C SER A 49 2.58 11.98 8.54
N TRP A 50 2.13 11.52 7.39
CA TRP A 50 2.67 11.95 6.09
C TRP A 50 2.47 13.45 5.83
N PHE A 51 1.33 14.02 6.25
CA PHE A 51 1.12 15.46 6.21
C PHE A 51 1.96 16.24 7.24
N GLY A 52 2.21 15.68 8.42
CA GLY A 52 3.01 16.29 9.48
C GLY A 52 4.50 16.39 9.15
N TYR A 53 5.11 15.34 8.62
CA TYR A 53 6.52 15.37 8.21
C TYR A 53 6.78 16.37 7.07
N ARG A 54 5.82 16.52 6.14
CA ARG A 54 5.90 17.54 5.07
C ARG A 54 5.76 18.97 5.60
N ALA A 55 4.94 19.19 6.62
CA ALA A 55 4.76 20.50 7.24
C ALA A 55 5.93 20.90 8.15
N LEU A 56 6.67 19.93 8.70
CA LEU A 56 7.80 20.14 9.61
C LEU A 56 9.18 20.14 8.92
N GLY A 57 9.25 19.98 7.60
CA GLY A 57 10.51 20.08 6.84
C GLY A 57 11.59 19.08 7.26
N MET A 58 11.22 17.97 7.90
CA MET A 58 12.18 16.95 8.32
C MET A 58 12.51 16.07 7.10
N GLU A 59 13.61 16.38 6.43
CA GLU A 59 14.23 15.48 5.45
C GLU A 59 14.62 14.18 6.16
N THR A 60 14.01 13.08 5.73
CA THR A 60 14.33 11.74 6.22
C THR A 60 15.77 11.40 5.80
N GLN A 61 16.67 11.27 6.79
CA GLN A 61 18.04 10.79 6.58
C GLN A 61 18.10 9.32 6.15
#